data_AF-A0A7S0KIL3-F1
#
_entry.id   AF-A0A7S0KIL3-F1
#
_cell.length_a   1.000
_cell.length_b   1.000
_cell.length_c   1.000
_cell.angle_alpha   90.00
_cell.angle_beta   90.00
_cell.angle_gamma   90.00
#
_symmetry.space_group_name_H-M   'P 1'
#
loop_
_entity.id
_entity.type
_entity.pdbx_description
1 polymer ?
#
loop_
_entity_poly.entity_id
_entity_poly.type
_entity_poly.pdbx_seq_one_letter_code
_entity_poly.pdbx_strand_id
1 'polypeptide(L)'
;RRYVSLFAEAADELMPRRASDLMDEDDTFDILLQQRENVEANTDDAHGSNQGLPNLLRRRFRVYLKPSVKSEMRDLRSIRAADIGHLVTFKGICTRVGDVKPLIEVACLTCDSCGFEIYQEILGEAFNPISKCPSGVCRSSSNTKDLFLETRASKFTRY
;
A
#
# COMPACT_ATOMS: atom_id res chain seq x y z
N ARG A 1 15.41 -2.73 2.60
CA ARG A 1 14.13 -2.22 2.03
C ARG A 1 14.28 -1.82 0.55
N ARG A 2 15.35 -1.11 0.14
CA ARG A 2 15.59 -0.66 -1.24
C ARG A 2 15.47 -1.74 -2.34
N TYR A 3 16.06 -2.93 -2.15
CA TYR A 3 15.96 -3.97 -3.18
C TYR A 3 14.53 -4.48 -3.37
N VAL A 4 13.76 -4.59 -2.29
CA VAL A 4 12.35 -5.03 -2.35
C VAL A 4 11.51 -4.04 -3.15
N SER A 5 11.70 -2.72 -2.97
CA SER A 5 10.98 -1.72 -3.76
C SER A 5 11.36 -1.75 -5.24
N LEU A 6 12.65 -1.85 -5.56
CA LEU A 6 13.14 -1.98 -6.93
C LEU A 6 12.57 -3.21 -7.65
N PHE A 7 12.58 -4.37 -7.00
CA PHE A 7 11.98 -5.58 -7.58
C PHE A 7 10.45 -5.47 -7.70
N ALA A 8 9.79 -4.77 -6.77
CA ALA A 8 8.35 -4.54 -6.86
C ALA A 8 8.01 -3.62 -8.04
N GLU A 9 8.76 -2.53 -8.24
CA GLU A 9 8.60 -1.62 -9.38
C GLU A 9 8.84 -2.32 -10.72
N ALA A 10 9.93 -3.09 -10.84
CA ALA A 10 10.20 -3.87 -12.05
C ALA A 10 9.12 -4.95 -12.30
N ALA A 11 8.60 -5.56 -11.24
CA ALA A 11 7.50 -6.51 -11.36
C ALA A 11 6.19 -5.83 -11.80
N ASP A 12 5.92 -4.60 -11.37
CA ASP A 12 4.77 -3.83 -11.84
C ASP A 12 4.84 -3.57 -13.36
N GLU A 13 6.03 -3.21 -13.89
CA GLU A 13 6.23 -2.98 -15.33
C GLU A 13 6.11 -4.26 -16.17
N LEU A 14 6.58 -5.39 -15.64
CA LEU A 14 6.59 -6.68 -16.35
C LEU A 14 5.32 -7.51 -16.14
N MET A 15 4.41 -7.08 -15.26
CA MET A 15 3.22 -7.84 -14.92
C MET A 15 2.29 -7.93 -16.15
N PRO A 16 2.02 -9.13 -16.68
CA PRO A 16 1.10 -9.29 -17.79
C PRO A 16 -0.33 -8.95 -17.34
N ARG A 17 -1.14 -8.41 -18.27
CA ARG A 17 -2.58 -8.29 -18.06
C ARG A 17 -3.17 -9.67 -17.81
N ARG A 18 -4.19 -9.77 -16.96
CA ARG A 18 -4.82 -11.05 -16.57
C ARG A 18 -5.10 -11.88 -17.82
N ALA A 19 -4.63 -13.13 -17.82
CA ALA A 19 -4.66 -14.01 -18.99
C ALA A 19 -5.99 -14.79 -19.15
N SER A 20 -6.89 -14.74 -18.17
CA SER A 20 -8.14 -15.51 -18.20
C SER A 20 -9.32 -14.69 -17.66
N ASP A 21 -10.44 -14.72 -18.39
CA ASP A 21 -11.79 -14.29 -17.98
C ASP A 21 -12.44 -15.27 -16.96
N LEU A 22 -11.62 -16.07 -16.26
CA LEU A 22 -12.12 -16.97 -15.23
C LEU A 22 -12.57 -16.08 -14.06
N MET A 23 -13.90 -15.99 -13.94
CA MET A 23 -14.63 -15.34 -12.85
C MET A 23 -14.26 -16.00 -11.52
N ASP A 24 -13.11 -15.65 -10.97
CA ASP A 24 -13.04 -15.46 -9.54
C ASP A 24 -13.93 -14.25 -9.27
N GLU A 25 -14.96 -14.38 -8.42
CA GLU A 25 -15.82 -13.25 -8.06
C GLU A 25 -14.94 -12.04 -7.77
N ASP A 26 -15.12 -10.96 -8.54
CA ASP A 26 -14.26 -9.78 -8.42
C ASP A 26 -14.24 -9.35 -6.96
N ASP A 27 -13.05 -9.43 -6.33
CA ASP A 27 -12.89 -8.98 -4.96
C ASP A 27 -13.37 -7.53 -4.88
N THR A 28 -13.98 -7.16 -3.77
CA THR A 28 -14.38 -5.77 -3.47
C THR A 28 -13.29 -4.76 -3.81
N PHE A 29 -12.02 -5.12 -3.61
CA PHE A 29 -10.87 -4.28 -4.00
C PHE A 29 -10.72 -4.10 -5.51
N ASP A 30 -10.97 -5.14 -6.32
CA ASP A 30 -10.96 -5.06 -7.78
C ASP A 30 -12.03 -4.14 -8.31
N ILE A 31 -13.24 -4.30 -7.79
CA ILE A 31 -14.38 -3.48 -8.17
C ILE A 31 -14.07 -2.01 -7.89
N LEU A 32 -13.51 -1.70 -6.71
CA LEU A 32 -13.13 -0.33 -6.35
C LEU A 32 -11.98 0.20 -7.23
N LEU A 33 -10.98 -0.63 -7.52
CA LEU A 33 -9.87 -0.22 -8.38
C LEU A 33 -10.35 0.06 -9.81
N GLN A 34 -11.20 -0.79 -10.38
CA GLN A 34 -11.78 -0.61 -11.71
C GLN A 34 -12.71 0.61 -11.77
N GLN A 35 -13.53 0.83 -10.73
CA GLN A 35 -14.34 2.04 -10.62
C GLN A 35 -13.47 3.30 -10.64
N ARG A 36 -12.35 3.30 -9.93
CA ARG A 36 -11.40 4.43 -9.91
C ARG A 36 -10.74 4.65 -11.27
N GLU A 37 -10.27 3.60 -11.91
CA GLU A 37 -9.67 3.68 -13.26
C GLU A 37 -10.67 4.22 -14.29
N ASN A 38 -11.95 3.82 -14.20
CA ASN A 38 -13.01 4.34 -15.05
C ASN A 38 -13.30 5.82 -14.78
N VAL A 39 -13.27 6.26 -13.52
CA VAL A 39 -13.44 7.68 -13.18
C VAL A 39 -12.26 8.50 -13.70
N GLU A 40 -11.02 8.04 -13.47
CA GLU A 40 -9.80 8.68 -13.98
C GLU A 40 -9.83 8.82 -15.52
N ALA A 41 -10.29 7.79 -16.24
CA ALA A 41 -10.39 7.80 -17.70
C ALA A 41 -11.49 8.72 -18.26
N ASN A 42 -12.53 9.02 -17.48
CA ASN A 42 -13.63 9.91 -17.90
C ASN A 42 -13.39 11.37 -17.50
N THR A 43 -12.49 11.64 -16.54
CA THR A 43 -12.08 12.99 -16.16
C THR A 43 -10.91 13.47 -17.00
N ASP A 44 -11.17 13.82 -18.25
CA ASP A 44 -10.22 14.56 -19.09
C ASP A 44 -10.00 15.98 -18.50
N ASP A 45 -8.76 16.25 -18.08
CA ASP A 45 -8.12 17.57 -18.08
C ASP A 45 -8.88 18.80 -17.53
N ALA A 46 -9.20 18.87 -16.22
CA ALA A 46 -9.63 20.17 -15.68
C ALA A 46 -9.19 20.58 -14.27
N HIS A 47 -8.99 19.72 -13.28
CA HIS A 47 -8.87 20.20 -11.88
C HIS A 47 -7.72 19.57 -11.07
N GLY A 48 -6.48 19.98 -11.39
CA GLY A 48 -5.50 20.51 -10.42
C GLY A 48 -5.04 19.72 -9.18
N SER A 49 -5.38 18.45 -9.00
CA SER A 49 -4.75 17.60 -7.96
C SER A 49 -4.84 16.12 -8.32
N ASN A 50 -4.27 15.72 -9.46
CA ASN A 50 -4.07 14.31 -9.80
C ASN A 50 -2.96 13.73 -8.92
N GLN A 51 -3.27 13.42 -7.66
CA GLN A 51 -2.54 12.38 -6.96
C GLN A 51 -3.02 11.05 -7.55
N GLY A 52 -2.40 10.64 -8.65
CA GLY A 52 -2.67 9.33 -9.25
C GLY A 52 -2.55 8.23 -8.21
N LEU A 53 -3.31 7.15 -8.40
CA LEU A 53 -3.32 6.03 -7.45
C LEU A 53 -1.89 5.55 -7.15
N PRO A 54 -1.47 5.48 -5.88
CA PRO A 54 -0.16 4.99 -5.54
C PRO A 54 0.04 3.55 -6.01
N ASN A 55 1.22 3.23 -6.54
CA ASN A 55 1.55 1.86 -6.97
C ASN A 55 1.37 0.85 -5.83
N LEU A 56 1.63 1.29 -4.60
CA LEU A 56 1.41 0.46 -3.41
C LEU A 56 -0.04 0.04 -3.24
N LEU A 57 -1.01 0.87 -3.65
CA LEU A 57 -2.42 0.51 -3.63
C LEU A 57 -2.71 -0.52 -4.73
N ARG A 58 -2.22 -0.31 -5.96
CA ARG A 58 -2.46 -1.19 -7.12
C ARG A 58 -1.84 -2.59 -6.99
N ARG A 59 -0.73 -2.72 -6.25
CA ARG A 59 0.00 -3.99 -6.07
C ARG A 59 -0.81 -5.08 -5.36
N ARG A 60 -1.07 -6.19 -6.05
CA ARG A 60 -1.70 -7.41 -5.48
C ARG A 60 -0.71 -8.46 -4.99
N PHE A 61 0.57 -8.25 -5.23
CA PHE A 61 1.62 -9.19 -4.89
C PHE A 61 2.56 -8.60 -3.84
N ARG A 62 3.43 -9.47 -3.30
CA ARG A 62 4.53 -9.08 -2.41
C ARG A 62 5.80 -9.75 -2.85
N VAL A 63 6.88 -8.99 -2.74
CA VAL A 63 8.23 -9.48 -3.03
C VAL A 63 8.89 -9.90 -1.72
N TYR A 64 9.35 -11.14 -1.68
CA TYR A 64 10.15 -11.68 -0.58
C TYR A 64 11.53 -12.06 -1.09
N LEU A 65 12.57 -11.67 -0.36
CA LEU A 65 13.94 -12.09 -0.65
C LEU A 65 14.25 -13.34 0.16
N LYS A 66 14.42 -14.46 -0.54
CA LYS A 66 14.82 -15.73 0.05
C LYS A 66 16.34 -15.82 0.07
N PRO A 67 16.98 -16.16 1.21
CA PRO A 67 18.42 -16.40 1.24
C PRO A 67 18.78 -17.62 0.39
N SER A 68 20.00 -17.63 -0.15
CA SER A 68 20.53 -18.78 -0.88
C SER A 68 20.68 -19.99 0.04
N VAL A 69 20.52 -21.20 -0.50
CA VAL A 69 20.74 -22.45 0.25
C VAL A 69 22.18 -22.55 0.78
N LYS A 70 23.13 -21.90 0.10
CA LYS A 70 24.54 -21.82 0.52
C LYS A 70 24.81 -20.78 1.61
N SER A 71 23.82 -19.98 2.02
CA SER A 71 24.05 -18.97 3.05
C SER A 71 24.29 -19.64 4.40
N GLU A 72 25.36 -19.26 5.08
CA GLU A 72 25.66 -19.78 6.41
C GLU A 72 24.58 -19.38 7.42
N MET A 73 24.19 -20.34 8.25
CA MET A 73 23.30 -20.11 9.37
C MET A 73 24.11 -19.58 10.55
N ARG A 74 23.69 -18.42 11.08
CA ARG A 74 24.34 -17.76 12.21
C ARG A 74 23.64 -18.11 13.51
N ASP A 75 24.42 -18.25 14.57
CA ASP A 75 23.88 -18.37 15.93
C ASP A 75 23.30 -17.03 16.40
N LEU A 76 22.19 -17.07 17.14
CA LEU A 76 21.54 -15.86 17.66
C LEU A 76 22.51 -15.00 18.50
N ARG A 77 23.41 -15.65 19.25
CA ARG A 77 24.45 -14.98 20.04
C ARG A 77 25.55 -14.35 19.21
N SER A 78 25.67 -14.63 17.92
CA SER A 78 26.71 -14.07 17.04
C SER A 78 26.24 -12.82 16.30
N ILE A 79 24.93 -12.54 16.28
CA ILE A 79 24.36 -11.36 15.62
C ILE A 79 24.76 -10.10 16.41
N ARG A 80 25.37 -9.14 15.73
CA ARG A 80 25.94 -7.90 16.32
C ARG A 80 25.56 -6.69 15.49
N ALA A 81 26.00 -5.50 15.93
CA ALA A 81 25.75 -4.23 15.26
C ALA A 81 26.22 -4.22 13.78
N ALA A 82 27.26 -4.99 13.44
CA ALA A 82 27.74 -5.11 12.06
C ALA A 82 26.71 -5.75 11.10
N ASP A 83 25.78 -6.54 11.63
CA ASP A 83 24.77 -7.24 10.82
C ASP A 83 23.53 -6.38 10.55
N ILE A 84 23.45 -5.16 11.12
CA ILE A 84 22.32 -4.25 10.89
C ILE A 84 22.25 -3.90 9.40
N GLY A 85 21.06 -4.10 8.81
CA GLY A 85 20.81 -3.85 7.39
C GLY A 85 21.16 -5.01 6.45
N HIS A 86 21.72 -6.11 6.96
CA HIS A 86 22.06 -7.31 6.18
C HIS A 86 20.96 -8.38 6.28
N LEU A 87 20.86 -9.24 5.26
CA LEU A 87 19.99 -10.42 5.28
C LEU A 87 20.70 -11.57 6.01
N VAL A 88 20.27 -11.86 7.24
CA VAL A 88 20.87 -12.92 8.09
C VAL A 88 19.88 -14.07 8.28
N THR A 89 20.39 -15.30 8.29
CA THR A 89 19.61 -16.51 8.57
C THR A 89 20.04 -17.09 9.91
N PHE A 90 19.10 -17.38 10.79
CA PHE A 90 19.34 -18.03 12.09
C PHE A 90 18.26 -19.06 12.41
N LYS A 91 18.52 -19.92 13.40
CA LYS A 91 17.55 -20.91 13.91
C LYS A 91 17.28 -20.67 15.40
N GLY A 92 16.02 -20.84 15.81
CA GLY A 92 15.59 -20.66 17.19
C GLY A 92 14.27 -21.38 17.48
N ILE A 93 13.83 -21.31 18.74
CA ILE A 93 12.54 -21.85 19.20
C ILE A 93 11.59 -20.68 19.42
N CYS A 94 10.38 -20.76 18.86
CA CYS A 94 9.34 -19.76 19.09
C CYS A 94 8.67 -20.02 20.46
N THR A 95 8.73 -19.05 21.37
CA THR A 95 8.18 -19.17 22.73
C THR A 95 6.82 -18.48 22.89
N ARG A 96 6.54 -17.46 22.06
CA ARG A 96 5.31 -16.69 22.08
C ARG A 96 4.95 -16.27 20.67
N VAL A 97 3.68 -16.47 20.32
CA VAL A 97 3.08 -16.01 19.06
C VAL A 97 2.03 -14.96 19.41
N GLY A 98 1.93 -13.90 18.61
CA GLY A 98 0.87 -12.90 18.72
C GLY A 98 -0.28 -13.19 17.76
N ASP A 99 -1.44 -12.61 18.04
CA ASP A 99 -2.59 -12.68 17.13
C ASP A 99 -2.35 -11.82 15.88
N VAL A 100 -2.92 -12.26 14.76
CA VAL A 100 -2.86 -11.52 13.50
C VAL A 100 -3.67 -10.23 13.62
N LYS A 101 -3.05 -9.09 13.30
CA LYS A 101 -3.71 -7.79 13.29
C LYS A 101 -3.62 -7.15 11.90
N PRO A 102 -4.66 -6.42 11.45
CA PRO A 102 -4.58 -5.64 10.22
C PRO A 102 -3.73 -4.39 10.46
N LEU A 103 -2.66 -4.24 9.67
CA LEU A 103 -1.81 -3.05 9.63
C LEU A 103 -2.13 -2.30 8.34
N ILE A 104 -2.37 -1.00 8.43
CA ILE A 104 -2.69 -0.17 7.28
C ILE A 104 -1.41 0.19 6.50
N GLU A 105 -1.45 0.02 5.18
CA GLU A 105 -0.33 0.29 4.26
C GLU A 105 -0.59 1.56 3.43
N VAL A 106 -1.83 1.71 2.96
CA VAL A 106 -2.31 2.93 2.28
C VAL A 106 -3.64 3.33 2.90
N ALA A 107 -3.71 4.54 3.44
CA ALA A 107 -4.95 5.13 3.93
C ALA A 107 -5.65 5.89 2.80
N CYS A 108 -6.92 5.56 2.56
CA CYS A 108 -7.81 6.34 1.70
C CYS A 108 -8.66 7.27 2.57
N LEU A 109 -8.51 8.58 2.35
CA LEU A 109 -9.25 9.62 3.05
C LEU A 109 -10.23 10.25 2.07
N THR A 110 -11.52 10.21 2.39
CA THR A 110 -12.60 10.67 1.50
C THR A 110 -13.23 11.93 2.07
N CYS A 111 -13.60 12.88 1.21
CA CYS A 111 -14.34 14.07 1.60
C CYS A 111 -15.84 13.87 1.45
N ASP A 112 -16.60 14.13 2.52
CA ASP A 112 -18.06 13.97 2.55
C ASP A 112 -18.82 14.88 1.58
N SER A 113 -18.28 16.07 1.29
CA SER A 113 -18.98 17.07 0.46
C SER A 113 -18.65 16.99 -1.03
N CYS A 114 -17.40 16.71 -1.40
CA CYS A 114 -16.99 16.69 -2.81
C CYS A 114 -16.63 15.29 -3.34
N GLY A 115 -16.60 14.27 -2.49
CA GLY A 115 -16.23 12.90 -2.87
C GLY A 115 -14.76 12.74 -3.27
N PHE A 116 -13.91 13.75 -3.05
CA PHE A 116 -12.49 13.66 -3.39
C PHE A 116 -11.77 12.67 -2.47
N GLU A 117 -11.09 11.69 -3.05
CA GLU A 117 -10.26 10.69 -2.37
C GLU A 117 -8.79 11.13 -2.33
N ILE A 118 -8.13 10.90 -1.20
CA ILE A 118 -6.70 11.13 -0.99
C ILE A 118 -6.06 9.83 -0.53
N TYR A 119 -4.94 9.49 -1.14
CA TYR A 119 -4.18 8.30 -0.77
C TYR A 119 -2.90 8.68 -0.03
N GLN A 120 -2.79 8.26 1.22
CA GLN A 120 -1.61 8.48 2.06
C GLN A 120 -0.90 7.14 2.31
N GLU A 121 0.35 7.02 1.83
CA GLU A 121 1.19 5.86 2.11
C GLU A 121 1.74 5.92 3.55
N ILE A 122 1.71 4.78 4.25
CA ILE A 122 2.10 4.69 5.66
C ILE A 122 3.40 3.88 5.77
N LEU A 123 4.47 4.56 6.15
CA LEU A 123 5.82 3.97 6.21
C LEU A 123 6.20 3.40 7.58
N GLY A 124 5.52 3.81 8.65
CA GLY A 124 5.82 3.49 10.04
C GLY A 124 4.60 3.05 10.86
N GLU A 125 4.78 2.85 12.17
CA GLU A 125 3.73 2.34 13.07
C GLU A 125 2.63 3.36 13.38
N ALA A 126 2.96 4.65 13.29
CA ALA A 126 2.03 5.75 13.48
C ALA A 126 2.10 6.69 12.28
N PHE A 127 0.96 7.28 11.93
CA PHE A 127 0.86 8.32 10.92
C PHE A 127 -0.13 9.38 11.37
N ASN A 128 0.02 10.60 10.85
CA ASN A 128 -0.91 11.69 11.09
C ASN A 128 -1.84 11.83 9.86
N PRO A 129 -3.15 11.58 9.99
CA PRO A 129 -4.08 11.68 8.87
C PRO A 129 -4.23 13.13 8.42
N ILE A 130 -4.38 13.32 7.11
CA ILE A 130 -4.70 14.63 6.55
C ILE A 130 -6.16 14.94 6.90
N SER A 131 -6.40 16.02 7.63
CA SER A 131 -7.76 16.38 8.07
C SER A 131 -8.51 17.26 7.07
N LYS A 132 -7.81 18.06 6.28
CA LYS A 132 -8.43 19.07 5.39
C LYS A 132 -8.40 18.65 3.93
N CYS A 133 -9.56 18.72 3.26
CA CYS A 133 -9.65 18.42 1.84
C CYS A 133 -8.83 19.41 0.97
N PRO A 134 -7.89 18.94 0.13
CA PRO A 134 -7.09 19.77 -0.76
C PRO A 134 -7.77 20.04 -2.12
N SER A 135 -8.98 19.50 -2.36
CA SER A 135 -9.67 19.64 -3.64
C SER A 135 -9.92 21.10 -4.01
N GLY A 136 -9.85 21.42 -5.31
CA GLY A 136 -10.14 22.77 -5.81
C GLY A 136 -11.55 23.25 -5.46
N VAL A 137 -12.52 22.32 -5.43
CA VAL A 137 -13.93 22.59 -5.09
C VAL A 137 -14.10 23.00 -3.62
N CYS A 138 -13.46 22.29 -2.69
CA CYS A 138 -13.51 22.63 -1.26
C CYS A 138 -12.58 23.79 -0.87
N ARG A 139 -11.66 24.19 -1.75
CA ARG A 139 -10.83 25.40 -1.57
C ARG A 139 -11.52 26.67 -2.07
N SER A 140 -12.27 26.58 -3.16
CA SER A 140 -13.01 27.72 -3.74
C SER A 140 -14.28 28.04 -2.96
N SER A 141 -14.95 27.01 -2.43
CA SER A 141 -15.91 27.17 -1.35
C SER A 141 -15.14 27.53 -0.08
N SER A 142 -15.44 28.67 0.55
CA SER A 142 -14.85 29.11 1.84
C SER A 142 -15.00 28.10 3.00
N ASN A 143 -15.60 26.93 2.77
CA ASN A 143 -15.78 25.85 3.71
C ASN A 143 -14.86 24.68 3.34
N THR A 144 -13.61 24.71 3.81
CA THR A 144 -12.77 23.51 3.81
C THR A 144 -13.40 22.47 4.73
N LYS A 145 -13.68 21.29 4.18
CA LYS A 145 -14.35 20.20 4.87
C LYS A 145 -13.36 19.18 5.42
N ASP A 146 -13.80 18.49 6.45
CA ASP A 146 -13.05 17.41 7.06
C ASP A 146 -13.03 16.18 6.16
N LEU A 147 -11.91 15.47 6.23
CA LEU A 147 -11.69 14.18 5.59
C LEU A 147 -11.88 13.07 6.63
N PHE A 148 -12.46 11.96 6.21
CA PHE A 148 -12.59 10.77 7.05
C PHE A 148 -11.87 9.58 6.42
N LEU A 149 -11.38 8.67 7.26
CA LEU A 149 -10.72 7.45 6.81
C LEU A 149 -11.76 6.43 6.34
N GLU A 150 -11.64 6.02 5.09
CA GLU A 150 -12.49 5.00 4.50
C GLU A 150 -11.78 3.64 4.51
N THR A 151 -12.25 2.74 5.38
CA THR A 151 -11.58 1.44 5.61
C THR A 151 -11.69 0.50 4.42
N ARG A 152 -12.82 0.47 3.70
CA ARG A 152 -12.99 -0.39 2.52
C ARG A 152 -12.09 0.02 1.34
N ALA A 153 -11.86 1.32 1.23
CA ALA A 153 -11.03 1.94 0.22
C ALA A 153 -9.53 1.90 0.55
N SER A 154 -9.18 1.62 1.82
CA SER A 154 -7.81 1.57 2.33
C SER A 154 -7.20 0.17 2.16
N LYS A 155 -5.87 0.12 2.05
CA LYS A 155 -5.14 -1.15 1.93
C LYS A 155 -4.57 -1.58 3.27
N PHE A 156 -4.83 -2.83 3.64
CA PHE A 156 -4.30 -3.45 4.84
C PHE A 156 -3.40 -4.64 4.52
N THR A 157 -2.43 -4.86 5.40
CA THR A 157 -1.60 -6.06 5.46
C THR A 157 -1.84 -6.79 6.77
N ARG A 158 -1.75 -8.13 6.73
CA ARG A 158 -1.54 -8.93 7.94
C ARG A 158 -0.22 -8.54 8.62
N TYR A 159 -0.26 -8.39 9.94
CA TYR A 159 0.89 -8.24 10.82
C TYR A 159 0.82 -9.31 11.92
#